data_AF-A0A6N8GYM7-F1
#
_entry.id   AF-A0A6N8GYM7-F1
#
_cell.length_a   1.000
_cell.length_b   1.000
_cell.length_c   1.000
_cell.angle_alpha   90.00
_cell.angle_beta   90.00
_cell.angle_gamma   90.00
#
_symmetry.space_group_name_H-M   'P 1'
#
loop_
_entity.id
_entity.type
_entity.pdbx_description
1 polymer ?
#
loop_
_entity_poly.entity_id
_entity_poly.type
_entity_poly.pdbx_seq_one_letter_code
_entity_poly.pdbx_strand_id
1 'polypeptide(L)'
;MSLGSCSRTSAGKATHKTGATYMLWMYMAMLETAEQKDKIAYIYENYAGMMYHVAIGVVGEHYLAEDAVHETFLRLIRIIDEVEIDDAKKLKRFLVLLTHSKAVDAVRKLNKMKPTSDDELANHPTTENGPEDVALNAIAF
;
A
#
# COMPACT_ATOMS: atom_id res chain seq x y z
N MET A 1 -29.72 41.40 29.74
CA MET A 1 -29.37 40.90 28.39
C MET A 1 -28.18 39.95 28.62
N SER A 2 -28.36 38.63 28.80
CA SER A 2 -28.66 37.60 27.76
C SER A 2 -27.65 37.74 26.61
N LEU A 3 -26.73 36.84 26.25
CA LEU A 3 -26.36 35.43 26.50
C LEU A 3 -24.82 35.38 26.36
N GLY A 4 -24.04 34.52 27.01
CA GLY A 4 -24.06 33.07 26.86
C GLY A 4 -23.24 32.62 25.65
N SER A 5 -22.49 31.51 25.86
CA SER A 5 -21.79 30.67 24.89
C SER A 5 -20.34 31.06 24.56
N CYS A 6 -19.38 30.15 24.44
CA CYS A 6 -19.33 28.73 24.75
C CYS A 6 -17.86 28.35 24.55
N SER A 7 -17.28 27.74 25.57
CA SER A 7 -16.05 26.96 25.51
C SER A 7 -16.15 25.95 24.37
N ARG A 8 -15.19 25.96 23.44
CA ARG A 8 -14.90 24.80 22.62
C ARG A 8 -13.43 24.42 22.77
N THR A 9 -13.21 23.64 23.80
CA THR A 9 -12.14 22.66 23.90
C THR A 9 -12.00 21.91 22.58
N SER A 10 -10.77 21.83 22.06
CA SER A 10 -10.34 20.80 21.13
C SER A 10 -9.02 20.22 21.63
N ALA A 11 -9.02 19.79 22.90
CA ALA A 11 -8.15 18.72 23.34
C ALA A 11 -8.67 17.43 22.68
N GLY A 12 -7.94 16.90 21.70
CA GLY A 12 -8.36 15.66 21.03
C GLY A 12 -7.77 15.40 19.65
N LYS A 13 -6.46 15.57 19.44
CA LYS A 13 -5.74 15.02 18.27
C LYS A 13 -4.32 14.61 18.67
N ALA A 14 -4.16 13.84 19.73
CA ALA A 14 -2.83 13.42 20.22
C ALA A 14 -2.54 11.92 20.01
N THR A 15 -3.51 11.09 19.63
CA THR A 15 -3.33 9.63 19.65
C THR A 15 -3.15 8.95 18.28
N HIS A 16 -3.29 9.69 17.17
CA HIS A 16 -3.11 9.14 15.81
C HIS A 16 -1.99 9.82 15.00
N LYS A 17 -1.22 10.74 15.62
CA LYS A 17 -0.16 11.51 14.94
C LYS A 17 1.21 10.83 14.98
N THR A 18 1.44 9.90 15.90
CA THR A 18 2.80 9.40 16.16
C THR A 18 3.35 8.60 14.98
N GLY A 19 2.59 7.62 14.46
CA GLY A 19 3.00 6.82 13.29
C GLY A 19 3.19 7.67 12.02
N ALA A 20 2.26 8.60 11.77
CA ALA A 20 2.34 9.49 10.62
C ALA A 20 3.56 10.43 10.68
N THR A 21 3.98 10.85 11.88
CA THR A 21 5.15 11.72 12.05
C THR A 21 6.46 10.96 11.83
N TYR A 22 6.55 9.72 12.30
CA TYR A 22 7.73 8.87 12.09
C TYR A 22 7.95 8.55 10.61
N MET A 23 6.88 8.24 9.87
CA MET A 23 6.96 7.99 8.42
C MET A 23 7.55 9.19 7.66
N LEU A 24 7.08 10.39 7.96
CA LEU A 24 7.62 11.61 7.35
C LEU A 24 9.10 11.81 7.68
N TRP A 25 9.48 11.61 8.95
CA TRP A 25 10.88 11.70 9.36
C TRP A 25 11.78 10.72 8.61
N MET A 26 11.33 9.47 8.43
CA MET A 26 12.06 8.48 7.64
C MET A 26 12.23 8.92 6.18
N TYR A 27 11.19 9.46 5.55
CA TYR A 27 11.27 9.97 4.18
C TYR A 27 12.23 11.14 4.04
N MET A 28 12.20 12.09 4.97
CA MET A 28 13.12 13.23 4.97
C MET A 28 14.57 12.79 5.19
N ALA A 29 14.81 11.76 5.99
CA ALA A 29 16.14 11.21 6.22
C ALA A 29 16.76 10.55 4.98
N MET A 30 15.94 10.09 4.04
CA MET A 30 16.40 9.50 2.77
C MET A 30 16.80 10.53 1.71
N LEU A 31 16.53 11.81 1.96
CA LEU A 31 16.79 12.91 1.03
C LEU A 31 17.96 13.76 1.52
N GLU A 32 18.76 14.29 0.60
CA GLU A 32 19.96 15.06 0.94
C GLU A 32 19.65 16.56 1.00
N THR A 33 18.98 17.08 -0.03
CA THR A 33 18.74 18.52 -0.19
C THR A 33 17.53 19.00 0.60
N ALA A 34 17.54 20.29 0.98
CA ALA A 34 16.41 20.92 1.66
C ALA A 34 15.17 20.99 0.75
N GLU A 35 15.37 21.32 -0.54
CA GLU A 35 14.27 21.44 -1.51
C GLU A 35 13.51 20.12 -1.70
N GLN A 36 14.21 18.99 -1.78
CA GLN A 36 13.57 17.68 -1.88
C GLN A 36 12.78 17.35 -0.61
N LYS A 37 13.34 17.67 0.57
CA LYS A 37 12.68 17.45 1.87
C LYS A 37 11.41 18.28 1.98
N ASP A 38 11.45 19.53 1.55
CA ASP A 38 10.29 20.42 1.55
C ASP A 38 9.21 19.92 0.58
N LYS A 39 9.60 19.48 -0.63
CA LYS A 39 8.67 18.87 -1.58
C LYS A 39 8.00 17.62 -1.01
N ILE A 40 8.76 16.67 -0.44
CA ILE A 40 8.17 15.44 0.08
C ILE A 40 7.28 15.72 1.30
N ALA A 41 7.67 16.64 2.18
CA ALA A 41 6.89 17.06 3.33
C ALA A 41 5.57 17.70 2.88
N TYR A 42 5.62 18.60 1.90
CA TYR A 42 4.43 19.19 1.31
C TYR A 42 3.47 18.14 0.74
N ILE A 43 3.99 17.17 -0.02
CA ILE A 43 3.16 16.09 -0.59
C ILE A 43 2.54 15.25 0.53
N TYR A 44 3.33 14.90 1.55
CA TYR A 44 2.88 14.09 2.66
C TYR A 44 1.74 14.77 3.44
N GLU A 45 1.93 16.01 3.87
CA GLU A 45 0.97 16.75 4.68
C GLU A 45 -0.36 17.00 3.95
N ASN A 46 -0.30 17.24 2.63
CA ASN A 46 -1.48 17.63 1.85
C ASN A 46 -2.18 16.47 1.15
N TYR A 47 -1.46 15.38 0.83
CA TYR A 47 -1.99 14.32 -0.03
C TYR A 47 -1.95 12.92 0.58
N ALA A 48 -1.21 12.66 1.68
CA ALA A 48 -1.14 11.31 2.26
C ALA A 48 -2.52 10.74 2.64
N GLY A 49 -3.40 11.56 3.21
CA GLY A 49 -4.76 11.15 3.54
C GLY A 49 -5.60 10.78 2.31
N MET A 50 -5.45 11.54 1.22
CA MET A 50 -6.12 11.24 -0.06
C MET A 50 -5.59 9.93 -0.66
N MET A 51 -4.27 9.74 -0.67
CA MET A 51 -3.63 8.52 -1.15
C MET A 51 -4.10 7.31 -0.35
N TYR A 52 -4.18 7.44 0.97
CA TYR A 52 -4.73 6.40 1.84
C TYR A 52 -6.18 6.04 1.48
N HIS A 53 -7.05 7.03 1.25
CA HIS A 53 -8.43 6.79 0.81
C HIS A 53 -8.50 6.07 -0.55
N VAL A 54 -7.59 6.38 -1.47
CA VAL A 54 -7.48 5.66 -2.75
C VAL A 54 -7.04 4.22 -2.51
N ALA A 55 -6.01 4.01 -1.68
CA ALA A 55 -5.47 2.69 -1.40
C ALA A 55 -6.49 1.78 -0.72
N ILE A 56 -7.13 2.23 0.37
CA ILE A 56 -8.11 1.43 1.11
C ILE A 56 -9.32 1.03 0.25
N GLY A 57 -9.73 1.89 -0.69
CA GLY A 57 -10.79 1.57 -1.64
C GLY A 57 -10.44 0.44 -2.62
N VAL A 58 -9.15 0.15 -2.83
CA VAL A 58 -8.66 -0.92 -3.70
C VAL A 58 -8.35 -2.20 -2.91
N VAL A 59 -7.62 -2.09 -1.80
CA VAL A 59 -7.16 -3.27 -1.04
C VAL A 59 -8.17 -3.77 0.01
N GLY A 60 -9.06 -2.91 0.50
CA GLY A 60 -10.03 -3.23 1.56
C GLY A 60 -9.46 -3.35 2.98
N GLU A 61 -8.16 -3.61 3.13
CA GLU A 61 -7.49 -3.81 4.43
C GLU A 61 -6.58 -2.64 4.81
N HIS A 62 -6.66 -2.19 6.07
CA HIS A 62 -5.92 -1.03 6.57
C HIS A 62 -4.40 -1.18 6.45
N TYR A 63 -3.85 -2.34 6.86
CA TYR A 63 -2.40 -2.55 6.83
C TYR A 63 -1.85 -2.57 5.39
N LEU A 64 -2.59 -3.14 4.43
CA LEU A 64 -2.21 -3.12 3.01
C LEU A 64 -2.33 -1.72 2.42
N ALA A 65 -3.29 -0.92 2.90
CA ALA A 65 -3.46 0.45 2.42
C ALA A 65 -2.30 1.33 2.88
N GLU A 66 -1.89 1.20 4.14
CA GLU A 66 -0.70 1.88 4.68
C GLU A 66 0.57 1.48 3.92
N ASP A 67 0.76 0.17 3.65
CA ASP A 67 1.89 -0.34 2.87
C ASP A 67 1.90 0.21 1.43
N ALA A 68 0.75 0.20 0.75
CA ALA A 68 0.64 0.75 -0.60
C ALA A 68 0.94 2.27 -0.65
N VAL A 69 0.52 3.03 0.36
CA VAL A 69 0.88 4.44 0.49
C VAL A 69 2.38 4.61 0.74
N HIS A 70 2.96 3.80 1.62
CA HIS A 70 4.40 3.82 1.90
C HIS A 70 5.23 3.55 0.65
N GLU A 71 4.91 2.49 -0.09
CA GLU A 71 5.52 2.14 -1.38
C GLU A 71 5.40 3.27 -2.41
N THR A 72 4.29 4.01 -2.36
CA THR A 72 4.09 5.18 -3.22
C THR A 72 5.04 6.32 -2.85
N PHE A 73 5.22 6.62 -1.56
CA PHE A 73 6.20 7.60 -1.09
C PHE A 73 7.64 7.20 -1.41
N LEU A 74 8.00 5.92 -1.23
CA LEU A 74 9.32 5.41 -1.64
C LEU A 74 9.55 5.59 -3.14
N ARG A 75 8.51 5.41 -3.97
CA ARG A 75 8.61 5.70 -5.41
C ARG A 75 8.78 7.19 -5.66
N LEU A 76 8.03 8.06 -4.98
CA LEU A 76 8.14 9.51 -5.13
C LEU A 76 9.52 10.03 -4.77
N ILE A 77 10.11 9.55 -3.67
CA ILE A 77 11.46 9.92 -3.23
C ILE A 77 12.50 9.67 -4.34
N ARG A 78 12.36 8.58 -5.10
CA ARG A 78 13.29 8.24 -6.20
C ARG A 78 13.18 9.15 -7.43
N ILE A 79 12.07 9.86 -7.59
CA ILE A 79 11.79 10.72 -8.75
C ILE A 79 11.48 12.16 -8.34
N ILE A 80 11.81 12.54 -7.11
CA ILE A 80 11.32 13.77 -6.47
C ILE A 80 11.73 15.04 -7.22
N ASP A 81 12.87 14.99 -7.92
CA ASP A 81 13.38 16.10 -8.73
C ASP A 81 12.52 16.34 -9.97
N GLU A 82 11.88 15.30 -10.50
CA GLU A 82 10.97 15.35 -11.66
C GLU A 82 9.53 15.70 -11.28
N VAL A 83 9.20 15.67 -9.99
CA VAL A 83 7.82 15.95 -9.52
C VAL A 83 7.57 17.45 -9.48
N GLU A 84 6.66 17.90 -10.33
CA GLU A 84 6.12 19.27 -10.36
C GLU A 84 5.02 19.45 -9.32
N ILE A 85 5.17 20.44 -8.43
CA ILE A 85 4.19 20.77 -7.38
C ILE A 85 3.32 21.99 -7.67
N ASP A 86 3.64 22.76 -8.72
CA ASP A 86 2.99 24.03 -9.02
C ASP A 86 1.53 23.88 -9.49
N ASP A 87 1.20 22.79 -10.19
CA ASP A 87 -0.15 22.45 -10.60
C ASP A 87 -0.76 21.38 -9.68
N ALA A 88 -1.52 21.84 -8.69
CA ALA A 88 -2.20 20.97 -7.74
C ALA A 88 -3.16 19.95 -8.39
N LYS A 89 -3.79 20.28 -9.54
CA LYS A 89 -4.69 19.34 -10.23
C LYS A 89 -3.91 18.24 -10.92
N LYS A 90 -2.82 18.59 -11.61
CA LYS A 90 -1.91 17.63 -12.26
C LYS A 90 -1.25 16.73 -11.22
N LEU A 91 -0.71 17.32 -10.16
CA LEU A 91 -0.11 16.58 -9.04
C LEU A 91 -1.12 15.61 -8.41
N LYS A 92 -2.33 16.08 -8.09
CA LYS A 92 -3.37 15.22 -7.51
C LYS A 92 -3.67 14.02 -8.40
N ARG A 93 -3.86 14.22 -9.70
CA ARG A 93 -4.12 13.13 -10.66
C ARG A 93 -2.96 12.13 -10.70
N PHE A 94 -1.74 12.64 -10.74
CA PHE A 94 -0.54 11.82 -10.73
C PHE A 94 -0.45 10.96 -9.47
N LEU A 95 -0.64 11.55 -8.28
CA LEU A 95 -0.60 10.84 -7.01
C LEU A 95 -1.71 9.77 -6.88
N VAL A 96 -2.93 10.07 -7.35
CA VAL A 96 -4.03 9.09 -7.39
C VAL A 96 -3.64 7.89 -8.25
N LEU A 97 -3.14 8.14 -9.47
CA LEU A 97 -2.76 7.08 -10.40
C LEU A 97 -1.63 6.21 -9.83
N LEU A 98 -0.60 6.86 -9.28
CA LEU A 98 0.56 6.17 -8.71
C LEU A 98 0.15 5.29 -7.53
N THR A 99 -0.66 5.82 -6.61
CA THR A 99 -1.14 5.09 -5.44
C THR A 99 -2.04 3.93 -5.82
N HIS A 100 -2.98 4.15 -6.74
CA HIS A 100 -3.87 3.11 -7.23
C HIS A 100 -3.08 1.96 -7.86
N SER A 101 -2.07 2.27 -8.67
CA SER A 101 -1.19 1.24 -9.25
C SER A 101 -0.52 0.40 -8.17
N LYS A 102 0.01 1.03 -7.11
CA LYS A 102 0.64 0.31 -5.99
C LYS A 102 -0.34 -0.54 -5.20
N ALA A 103 -1.56 -0.03 -4.96
CA ALA A 103 -2.61 -0.78 -4.30
C ALA A 103 -3.04 -2.02 -5.11
N VAL A 104 -3.19 -1.88 -6.43
CA VAL A 104 -3.48 -3.03 -7.32
C VAL A 104 -2.35 -4.05 -7.29
N ASP A 105 -1.09 -3.63 -7.28
CA ASP A 105 0.04 -4.54 -7.18
C ASP A 105 0.08 -5.27 -5.84
N ALA A 106 -0.33 -4.64 -4.74
CA ALA A 106 -0.49 -5.28 -3.44
C ALA A 106 -1.56 -6.39 -3.48
N VAL A 107 -2.73 -6.12 -4.07
CA VAL A 107 -3.79 -7.13 -4.27
C VAL A 107 -3.28 -8.30 -5.12
N ARG A 108 -2.55 -8.01 -6.20
CA ARG A 108 -1.97 -9.05 -7.08
C ARG A 108 -0.99 -9.95 -6.33
N LYS A 109 -0.13 -9.38 -5.47
CA LYS A 109 0.82 -10.14 -4.65
C LYS A 109 0.08 -11.04 -3.65
N LEU A 110 -0.93 -10.49 -2.96
CA LEU A 110 -1.73 -11.25 -2.00
C LEU A 110 -2.43 -12.45 -2.66
N ASN A 111 -3.02 -12.26 -3.84
CA ASN A 111 -3.71 -13.33 -4.55
C ASN A 111 -2.77 -14.43 -5.04
N LYS A 112 -1.50 -14.13 -5.36
CA LYS A 112 -0.48 -15.14 -5.70
C LYS A 112 -0.01 -15.94 -4.48
N MET A 113 -0.11 -15.37 -3.28
CA MET A 113 0.32 -15.98 -2.02
C MET A 113 -0.79 -16.75 -1.33
N LYS A 114 -2.05 -16.62 -1.76
CA LYS A 114 -3.10 -17.53 -1.31
C LYS A 114 -2.77 -18.93 -1.83
N PRO A 115 -2.46 -19.91 -0.96
CA PRO A 115 -2.37 -21.29 -1.42
C PRO A 115 -3.72 -21.64 -2.05
N THR A 116 -3.66 -22.28 -3.21
CA THR A 116 -4.79 -22.90 -3.86
C THR A 116 -5.58 -23.68 -2.80
N SER A 117 -6.88 -23.43 -2.66
CA SER A 117 -7.71 -24.19 -1.73
C SER A 117 -7.63 -25.68 -2.07
N ASP A 118 -7.63 -26.55 -1.05
CA ASP A 118 -7.51 -28.02 -1.20
C ASP A 118 -8.49 -28.61 -2.23
N ASP A 119 -9.63 -27.95 -2.46
CA ASP A 119 -10.63 -28.31 -3.48
C ASP A 119 -10.09 -28.32 -4.93
N GLU A 120 -9.06 -27.54 -5.26
CA GLU A 120 -8.43 -27.54 -6.60
C GLU A 120 -7.33 -28.60 -6.74
N LEU A 121 -6.77 -29.13 -5.63
CA LEU A 121 -5.84 -30.28 -5.69
C LEU A 121 -6.57 -31.58 -6.04
N ALA A 122 -7.87 -31.69 -5.74
CA ALA A 122 -8.68 -32.87 -6.03
C ALA A 122 -8.96 -33.08 -7.54
N ASN A 123 -8.75 -32.06 -8.38
CA ASN A 123 -9.01 -32.12 -9.82
C ASN A 123 -7.80 -32.52 -10.67
N HIS A 124 -6.67 -32.84 -10.06
CA HIS A 124 -5.58 -33.50 -10.78
C HIS A 124 -5.89 -35.00 -10.86
N PRO A 125 -5.96 -35.64 -12.05
CA PRO A 125 -6.05 -37.08 -12.10
C PRO A 125 -4.78 -37.66 -11.47
N THR A 126 -4.90 -38.21 -10.26
CA THR A 126 -3.88 -39.09 -9.70
C THR A 126 -3.76 -40.24 -10.68
N THR A 127 -2.61 -40.40 -11.32
CA THR A 127 -2.34 -41.63 -12.05
C THR A 127 -2.23 -42.70 -10.99
N GLU A 128 -3.31 -43.47 -10.83
CA GLU A 128 -3.60 -44.41 -9.76
C GLU A 128 -2.73 -45.68 -9.78
N ASN A 129 -1.56 -45.65 -10.42
CA ASN A 129 -0.67 -46.80 -10.41
C ASN A 129 0.23 -46.70 -9.18
N GLY A 130 -0.03 -47.57 -8.20
CA GLY A 130 0.85 -47.72 -7.06
C GLY A 130 2.25 -48.15 -7.51
N PRO A 131 3.31 -47.90 -6.71
CA PRO A 131 4.67 -48.33 -7.03
C PRO A 131 4.78 -49.86 -7.21
N GLU A 132 3.81 -50.60 -6.69
CA GLU A 132 3.64 -52.05 -6.84
C GLU A 132 3.22 -52.48 -8.27
N ASP A 133 2.41 -51.70 -8.97
CA ASP A 133 1.92 -52.03 -10.33
C ASP A 133 2.98 -51.78 -11.42
N VAL A 134 3.87 -50.80 -11.19
CA VAL A 134 4.99 -50.50 -12.08
C VAL A 134 6.04 -51.62 -12.03
N ALA A 135 6.24 -52.23 -10.86
CA ALA A 135 7.17 -53.34 -10.69
C ALA A 135 6.68 -54.63 -11.36
N LEU A 136 5.37 -54.93 -11.30
CA LEU A 136 4.78 -56.09 -11.96
C LEU A 136 4.90 -56.02 -13.49
N ASN A 137 4.75 -54.83 -14.08
CA ASN A 137 4.90 -54.63 -15.53
C ASN A 137 6.37 -54.65 -16.00
N ALA A 138 7.32 -54.35 -15.13
CA ALA A 138 8.75 -54.39 -15.46
C ALA A 138 9.34 -55.82 -15.47
N ILE A 139 8.67 -56.78 -14.84
CA ILE A 139 9.10 -58.19 -14.76
C ILE A 139 8.50 -59.01 -15.93
N ALA A 140 7.57 -58.45 -16.70
CA ALA A 140 6.88 -59.12 -17.79
C ALA A 140 7.51 -58.95 -19.20
N PHE A 141 8.80 -58.60 -19.29
CA PHE A 141 9.56 -58.53 -20.55
C PHE A 141 10.66 -59.58 -20.63
#